data_AF-A0A136Q8K2-F1
#
_entry.id   AF-A0A136Q8K2-F1
#
_cell.length_a   1.000
_cell.length_b   1.000
_cell.length_c   1.000
_cell.angle_alpha   90.00
_cell.angle_beta   90.00
_cell.angle_gamma   90.00
#
_symmetry.space_group_name_H-M   'P 1'
#
loop_
_entity.id
_entity.type
_entity.pdbx_description
1 polymer ?
#
loop_
_entity_poly.entity_id
_entity_poly.type
_entity_poly.pdbx_seq_one_letter_code
_entity_poly.pdbx_strand_id
1 'polypeptide(L)'
;LPKPYAAEKIGLADAYALELFYYYGTKEVMPDLIQYYGDIAPGTLSVTSVEGTASGNTKVTVQPSISSGNSYKYKTGASITAPTYDQSLTSGWTVWDGTSDITATTGNKIGIAEVDGSNKCKKYGEATVASKA
;
A
#
# COMPACT_ATOMS: atom_id res chain seq x y z
N LEU A 1 -11.62 20.89 -58.90
CA LEU A 1 -10.42 20.71 -58.06
C LEU A 1 -10.82 19.84 -56.87
N PRO A 2 -10.08 18.77 -56.53
CA PRO A 2 -10.39 17.95 -55.37
C PRO A 2 -10.30 18.83 -54.11
N LYS A 3 -11.31 18.75 -53.23
CA LYS A 3 -11.29 19.48 -51.95
C LYS A 3 -10.05 19.02 -51.17
N PRO A 4 -9.19 19.93 -50.67
CA PRO A 4 -8.09 19.52 -49.81
C PRO A 4 -8.69 18.83 -48.59
N TYR A 5 -8.26 17.61 -48.30
CA TYR A 5 -8.61 16.95 -47.05
C TYR A 5 -8.07 17.82 -45.91
N ALA A 6 -8.98 18.49 -45.19
CA ALA A 6 -8.64 19.13 -43.92
C ALA A 6 -8.64 18.04 -42.85
N ALA A 7 -7.63 18.06 -41.96
CA ALA A 7 -7.65 17.22 -40.77
C ALA A 7 -8.86 17.64 -39.90
N GLU A 8 -9.85 16.76 -39.79
CA GLU A 8 -10.95 16.92 -38.85
C GLU A 8 -10.62 16.13 -37.58
N LYS A 9 -10.79 16.77 -36.42
CA LYS A 9 -10.69 16.11 -35.12
C LYS A 9 -11.85 15.13 -35.01
N ILE A 10 -11.60 13.84 -35.19
CA ILE A 10 -12.56 12.81 -34.82
C ILE A 10 -12.67 12.87 -33.29
N GLY A 11 -13.81 13.37 -32.79
CA GLY A 11 -14.11 13.34 -31.36
C GLY A 11 -14.02 11.90 -30.86
N LEU A 12 -13.48 11.69 -29.66
CA LEU A 12 -13.57 10.39 -28.99
C LEU A 12 -15.04 9.96 -29.08
N ALA A 13 -15.32 8.82 -29.70
CA ALA A 13 -16.69 8.33 -29.83
C ALA A 13 -17.35 8.34 -28.44
N ASP A 14 -18.48 9.04 -28.34
CA ASP A 14 -19.11 9.52 -27.10
C ASP A 14 -19.46 8.44 -26.06
N ALA A 15 -19.26 7.16 -26.38
CA ALA A 15 -19.50 6.04 -25.46
C ALA A 15 -18.31 5.69 -24.56
N TYR A 16 -17.06 5.92 -24.99
CA TYR A 16 -15.89 5.43 -24.25
C TYR A 16 -15.36 6.41 -23.20
N ALA A 17 -15.57 7.72 -23.40
CA ALA A 17 -15.11 8.74 -22.47
C ALA A 17 -15.96 8.79 -21.18
N LEU A 18 -17.26 8.50 -21.30
CA LEU A 18 -18.20 8.53 -20.19
C LEU A 18 -17.98 7.36 -19.22
N GLU A 19 -17.72 6.17 -19.75
CA GLU A 19 -17.43 4.98 -18.95
C GLU A 19 -16.10 5.12 -18.18
N LEU A 20 -15.06 5.68 -18.82
CA LEU A 20 -13.79 5.98 -18.14
C LEU A 20 -13.94 7.04 -17.04
N PHE A 21 -14.74 8.08 -17.29
CA PHE A 21 -14.98 9.16 -16.32
C PHE A 21 -15.74 8.68 -15.08
N TYR A 22 -16.80 7.88 -15.26
CA TYR A 22 -17.66 7.42 -14.15
C TYR A 22 -17.12 6.18 -13.42
N TYR A 23 -16.42 5.25 -14.08
CA TYR A 23 -15.87 4.07 -13.40
C TYR A 23 -14.51 4.32 -12.75
N TYR A 24 -13.69 5.22 -13.29
CA TYR A 24 -12.31 5.40 -12.84
C TYR A 24 -11.99 6.81 -12.32
N GLY A 25 -12.95 7.75 -12.30
CA GLY A 25 -12.84 9.01 -11.54
C GLY A 25 -11.83 10.03 -12.09
N THR A 26 -11.60 10.07 -13.41
CA THR A 26 -10.66 11.01 -14.03
C THR A 26 -11.26 12.42 -14.14
N LYS A 27 -10.69 13.44 -13.49
CA LYS A 27 -11.27 14.80 -13.45
C LYS A 27 -10.90 15.73 -14.60
N GLU A 28 -9.98 15.37 -15.49
CA GLU A 28 -9.73 16.05 -16.78
C GLU A 28 -8.83 15.16 -17.65
N VAL A 29 -9.13 15.06 -18.95
CA VAL A 29 -8.28 14.35 -19.93
C VAL A 29 -7.91 15.36 -21.02
N MET A 30 -6.72 15.93 -20.93
CA MET A 30 -6.11 16.60 -22.07
C MET A 30 -5.48 15.52 -22.98
N PRO A 31 -5.55 15.68 -24.32
CA PRO A 31 -5.19 14.62 -25.28
C PRO A 31 -3.73 14.14 -25.19
N ASP A 32 -2.88 14.79 -24.40
CA ASP A 32 -1.44 14.51 -24.27
C ASP A 32 -1.01 14.01 -22.87
N LEU A 33 -1.93 13.87 -21.90
CA LEU A 33 -1.60 13.35 -20.57
C LEU A 33 -2.59 12.28 -20.13
N ILE A 34 -2.23 11.02 -20.36
CA ILE A 34 -2.87 9.88 -19.72
C ILE A 34 -2.24 9.76 -18.31
N GLN A 35 -2.98 10.14 -17.27
CA GLN A 35 -2.57 9.83 -15.90
C GLN A 35 -2.90 8.35 -15.61
N TYR A 36 -1.92 7.49 -15.86
CA TYR A 36 -1.93 6.12 -15.41
C TYR A 36 -1.67 6.10 -13.90
N TYR A 37 -2.65 5.64 -13.10
CA TYR A 37 -2.41 5.20 -11.73
C TYR A 37 -1.71 3.84 -11.79
N GLY A 38 -0.40 3.84 -12.09
CA GLY A 38 0.45 2.67 -11.87
C GLY A 38 0.59 2.39 -10.38
N ASP A 39 0.94 1.15 -10.03
CA ASP A 39 1.09 0.68 -8.64
C ASP A 39 1.70 1.75 -7.74
N ILE A 40 0.84 2.49 -7.03
CA ILE A 40 1.31 3.51 -6.10
C ILE A 40 1.94 2.75 -4.95
N ALA A 41 3.17 3.12 -4.60
CA ALA A 41 3.79 2.61 -3.41
C ALA A 41 2.98 3.09 -2.18
N PRO A 42 2.77 2.24 -1.17
CA PRO A 42 2.16 2.70 0.07
C PRO A 42 3.02 3.79 0.71
N GLY A 43 2.41 4.63 1.54
CA GLY A 43 3.16 5.56 2.39
C GLY A 43 4.18 4.81 3.26
N THR A 44 5.23 5.49 3.69
CA THR A 44 6.31 4.84 4.44
C THR A 44 6.04 4.84 5.94
N LEU A 45 6.33 3.71 6.59
CA LEU A 45 6.48 3.61 8.04
C LEU A 45 7.96 3.37 8.37
N SER A 46 8.49 4.10 9.35
CA SER A 46 9.71 3.73 10.04
C SER A 46 9.36 2.68 11.09
N VAL A 47 9.87 1.47 10.92
CA VAL A 47 9.66 0.34 11.85
C VAL A 47 10.98 0.04 12.54
N THR A 48 10.96 -0.11 13.85
CA THR A 48 12.09 -0.65 14.61
C THR A 48 11.69 -1.92 15.32
N SER A 49 12.65 -2.82 15.48
CA SER A 49 12.50 -4.07 16.22
C SER A 49 13.63 -4.16 17.23
N VAL A 50 13.27 -4.36 18.50
CA VAL A 50 14.19 -4.53 19.62
C VAL A 50 13.74 -5.70 20.48
N GLU A 51 14.56 -6.11 21.45
CA GLU A 51 14.22 -7.23 22.34
C GLU A 51 12.85 -7.02 22.99
N GLY A 52 12.00 -8.05 22.91
CA GLY A 52 10.73 -8.09 23.62
C GLY A 52 10.89 -8.49 25.08
N THR A 53 9.75 -8.76 25.72
CA THR A 53 9.65 -9.07 27.15
C THR A 53 10.01 -10.53 27.45
N ALA A 54 9.52 -11.46 26.63
CA ALA A 54 9.79 -12.90 26.76
C ALA A 54 10.79 -13.37 25.70
N SER A 55 11.53 -14.45 25.98
CA SER A 55 12.41 -15.09 24.99
C SER A 55 11.62 -15.46 23.73
N GLY A 56 12.21 -15.16 22.56
CA GLY A 56 11.58 -15.33 21.25
C GLY A 56 10.68 -14.17 20.81
N ASN A 57 10.44 -13.16 21.65
CA ASN A 57 9.62 -12.01 21.30
C ASN A 57 10.45 -10.79 20.91
N THR A 58 9.89 -9.96 20.04
CA THR A 58 10.39 -8.62 19.72
C THR A 58 9.35 -7.56 20.07
N LYS A 59 9.83 -6.40 20.53
CA LYS A 59 9.05 -5.19 20.66
C LYS A 59 9.23 -4.33 19.42
N VAL A 60 8.12 -3.88 18.84
CA VAL A 60 8.11 -3.08 17.62
C VAL A 60 7.66 -1.65 17.93
N THR A 61 8.32 -0.67 17.33
CA THR A 61 7.82 0.72 17.30
C THR A 61 7.61 1.18 15.87
N VAL A 62 6.62 2.04 15.66
CA VAL A 62 6.18 2.52 14.35
C VAL A 62 6.08 4.04 14.35
N GLN A 63 6.60 4.68 13.30
CA GLN A 63 6.45 6.11 13.04
C GLN A 63 6.14 6.37 11.56
N PRO A 64 5.29 7.35 11.21
CA PRO A 64 4.46 8.16 12.11
C PRO A 64 3.41 7.33 12.85
N SER A 65 2.72 7.96 13.82
CA SER A 65 1.59 7.32 14.48
C SER A 65 0.48 6.96 13.50
N ILE A 66 -0.33 5.98 13.89
CA ILE A 66 -1.43 5.48 13.07
C ILE A 66 -2.41 6.61 12.70
N SER A 67 -2.89 6.61 11.45
CA SER A 67 -3.92 7.57 11.05
C SER A 67 -5.29 7.16 11.62
N SER A 68 -6.14 8.16 11.87
CA SER A 68 -7.47 7.93 12.45
C SER A 68 -8.31 7.00 11.57
N GLY A 69 -8.96 6.00 12.19
CA GLY A 69 -9.77 4.99 11.50
C GLY A 69 -9.00 3.83 10.89
N ASN A 70 -7.66 3.85 10.94
CA ASN A 70 -6.82 2.76 10.45
C ASN A 70 -6.44 1.77 11.56
N SER A 71 -5.94 0.60 11.16
CA SER A 71 -5.42 -0.44 12.05
C SER A 71 -4.08 -0.98 11.55
N TYR A 72 -3.30 -1.62 12.43
CA TYR A 72 -2.05 -2.27 12.04
C TYR A 72 -2.24 -3.76 11.76
N LYS A 73 -1.44 -4.24 10.81
CA LYS A 73 -1.18 -5.66 10.60
C LYS A 73 0.32 -5.91 10.49
N TYR A 74 0.73 -7.15 10.77
CA TYR A 74 2.12 -7.56 10.63
C TYR A 74 2.26 -8.89 9.90
N LYS A 75 3.46 -9.11 9.37
CA LYS A 75 3.91 -10.38 8.82
C LYS A 75 5.37 -10.59 9.21
N THR A 76 5.78 -11.83 9.44
CA THR A 76 7.17 -12.21 9.71
C THR A 76 7.63 -13.29 8.73
N GLY A 77 8.93 -13.32 8.45
CA GLY A 77 9.54 -14.34 7.58
C GLY A 77 10.95 -13.97 7.15
N ALA A 78 11.70 -14.91 6.58
CA ALA A 78 13.06 -14.66 6.09
C ALA A 78 13.11 -13.51 5.05
N SER A 79 12.04 -13.39 4.25
CA SER A 79 11.78 -12.28 3.34
C SER A 79 10.28 -12.00 3.29
N ILE A 80 9.90 -10.75 3.07
CA ILE A 80 8.50 -10.32 2.91
C ILE A 80 8.37 -9.59 1.58
N THR A 81 7.36 -9.93 0.80
CA THR A 81 6.96 -9.11 -0.36
C THR A 81 6.19 -7.91 0.18
N ALA A 82 6.73 -6.71 -0.04
CA ALA A 82 6.06 -5.47 0.34
C ALA A 82 4.70 -5.36 -0.38
N PRO A 83 3.63 -4.96 0.33
CA PRO A 83 2.34 -4.77 -0.30
C PRO A 83 2.31 -3.52 -1.18
N THR A 84 1.49 -3.53 -2.23
CA THR A 84 1.17 -2.31 -2.98
C THR A 84 0.11 -1.49 -2.26
N TYR A 85 0.02 -0.19 -2.57
CA TYR A 85 -1.08 0.63 -2.06
C TYR A 85 -2.43 0.01 -2.48
N ASP A 86 -3.40 0.03 -1.58
CA ASP A 86 -4.73 -0.56 -1.75
C ASP A 86 -4.80 -2.08 -1.93
N GLN A 87 -3.69 -2.80 -1.78
CA GLN A 87 -3.71 -4.25 -1.70
C GLN A 87 -4.52 -4.71 -0.48
N SER A 88 -5.43 -5.66 -0.70
CA SER A 88 -6.19 -6.29 0.39
C SER A 88 -5.29 -7.23 1.20
N LEU A 89 -5.15 -6.96 2.49
CA LEU A 89 -4.32 -7.74 3.42
C LEU A 89 -5.19 -8.62 4.34
N THR A 90 -6.14 -9.34 3.76
CA THR A 90 -7.05 -10.25 4.49
C THR A 90 -6.44 -11.63 4.73
N SER A 91 -5.46 -12.03 3.93
CA SER A 91 -4.76 -13.31 4.04
C SER A 91 -3.24 -13.11 4.22
N GLY A 92 -2.62 -13.96 5.04
CA GLY A 92 -1.17 -13.96 5.26
C GLY A 92 -0.62 -12.77 6.07
N TRP A 93 -1.49 -11.95 6.66
CA TRP A 93 -1.16 -10.85 7.57
C TRP A 93 -1.98 -10.97 8.85
N THR A 94 -1.35 -10.73 9.99
CA THR A 94 -1.96 -10.86 11.32
C THR A 94 -2.31 -9.48 11.87
N VAL A 95 -3.48 -9.32 12.47
CA VAL A 95 -3.87 -8.06 13.13
C VAL A 95 -2.95 -7.79 14.32
N TRP A 96 -2.57 -6.52 14.51
CA TRP A 96 -1.77 -6.08 15.65
C TRP A 96 -2.38 -4.86 16.30
N ASP A 97 -2.26 -4.79 17.62
CA ASP A 97 -2.75 -3.68 18.44
C ASP A 97 -1.79 -2.48 18.48
N GLY A 98 -0.61 -2.61 17.87
CA GLY A 98 0.42 -1.56 17.86
C GLY A 98 1.29 -1.51 19.12
N THR A 99 1.08 -2.42 20.09
CA THR A 99 1.73 -2.33 21.41
C THR A 99 2.20 -3.67 21.97
N SER A 100 1.48 -4.77 21.73
CA SER A 100 1.86 -6.12 22.19
C SER A 100 3.15 -6.58 21.53
N ASP A 101 3.98 -7.32 22.28
CA ASP A 101 5.16 -7.95 21.71
C ASP A 101 4.77 -9.03 20.67
N ILE A 102 5.63 -9.25 19.69
CA ILE A 102 5.42 -10.19 18.59
C ILE A 102 6.45 -11.32 18.68
N THR A 103 6.00 -12.57 18.63
CA THR A 103 6.91 -13.72 18.49
C THR A 103 7.50 -13.75 17.08
N ALA A 104 8.82 -13.61 16.97
CA ALA A 104 9.51 -13.55 15.70
C ALA A 104 10.96 -14.02 15.84
N THR A 105 11.47 -14.72 14.83
CA THR A 105 12.86 -15.21 14.81
C THR A 105 13.84 -14.07 14.54
N THR A 106 14.86 -13.90 15.39
CA THR A 106 15.97 -12.96 15.12
C THR A 106 16.58 -13.17 13.74
N GLY A 107 16.84 -12.08 13.03
CA GLY A 107 17.41 -12.09 11.67
C GLY A 107 16.38 -12.19 10.54
N ASN A 108 15.15 -12.63 10.83
CA ASN A 108 14.05 -12.54 9.86
C ASN A 108 13.59 -11.09 9.70
N LYS A 109 12.72 -10.84 8.72
CA LYS A 109 12.01 -9.59 8.55
C LYS A 109 10.70 -9.58 9.34
N ILE A 110 10.34 -8.40 9.82
CA ILE A 110 9.02 -8.07 10.32
C ILE A 110 8.49 -6.86 9.56
N GLY A 111 7.43 -7.06 8.80
CA GLY A 111 6.75 -6.03 8.03
C GLY A 111 5.52 -5.56 8.78
N ILE A 112 5.32 -4.25 8.89
CA ILE A 112 4.14 -3.62 9.47
C ILE A 112 3.40 -2.86 8.37
N ALA A 113 2.11 -3.14 8.25
CA ALA A 113 1.21 -2.43 7.35
C ALA A 113 0.16 -1.67 8.16
N GLU A 114 -0.04 -0.39 7.82
CA GLU A 114 -1.24 0.35 8.21
C GLU A 114 -2.31 0.12 7.15
N VAL A 115 -3.50 -0.31 7.57
CA VAL A 115 -4.63 -0.60 6.68
C VAL A 115 -5.85 0.23 7.05
N ASP A 116 -6.67 0.56 6.05
CA ASP A 116 -7.98 1.18 6.28
C ASP A 116 -9.03 0.20 6.82
N GLY A 117 -10.24 0.68 7.06
CA GLY A 117 -11.37 -0.13 7.52
C GLY A 117 -11.78 -1.27 6.57
N SER A 118 -11.32 -1.27 5.31
CA SER A 118 -11.52 -2.34 4.34
C SER A 118 -10.31 -3.31 4.27
N ASN A 119 -9.37 -3.21 5.21
CA ASN A 119 -8.12 -3.97 5.24
C ASN A 119 -7.21 -3.71 4.03
N LYS A 120 -7.29 -2.52 3.42
CA LYS A 120 -6.43 -2.14 2.30
C LYS A 120 -5.20 -1.37 2.77
N CYS A 121 -4.02 -1.78 2.28
CA CYS A 121 -2.75 -1.18 2.67
C CYS A 121 -2.66 0.30 2.28
N LYS A 122 -2.31 1.15 3.24
CA LYS A 122 -2.06 2.58 3.03
C LYS A 122 -0.62 2.96 3.29
N LYS A 123 -0.02 2.36 4.32
CA LYS A 123 1.40 2.54 4.64
C LYS A 123 2.07 1.21 4.96
N TYR A 124 3.36 1.14 4.68
CA TYR A 124 4.18 -0.04 4.95
C TYR A 124 5.58 0.36 5.41
N GLY A 125 6.13 -0.47 6.30
CA GLY A 125 7.54 -0.43 6.68
C GLY A 125 8.00 -1.79 7.16
N GLU A 126 9.30 -2.01 7.16
CA GLU A 126 9.90 -3.27 7.61
C GLU A 126 11.15 -3.04 8.44
N ALA A 127 11.45 -4.01 9.31
CA ALA A 127 12.69 -4.08 10.07
C ALA A 127 13.25 -5.50 10.05
N THR A 128 14.54 -5.63 10.33
CA THR A 128 15.13 -6.91 10.71
C THR A 128 14.82 -7.17 12.18
N VAL A 129 14.35 -8.37 12.49
CA VAL A 129 13.94 -8.76 13.85
C VAL A 129 15.15 -8.87 14.76
N ALA A 130 15.08 -8.20 15.90
CA ALA A 130 15.92 -8.42 17.07
C ALA A 130 15.05 -8.94 18.21
N SER A 131 14.89 -10.27 18.31
CA SER A 131 14.11 -10.89 19.38
C SER A 131 14.95 -11.04 20.64
N LYS A 132 14.29 -11.10 21.79
CA LYS A 132 14.93 -11.50 23.05
C LYS A 132 15.48 -12.93 22.90
N ALA A 133 16.75 -13.12 23.27
CA ALA A 133 17.37 -14.44 23.36
C ALA A 133 16.64 -15.33 24.37
#